data_AF-A0A6B3EUW3-F1
#
_entry.id   AF-A0A6B3EUW3-F1
#
_cell.length_a   1.000
_cell.length_b   1.000
_cell.length_c   1.000
_cell.angle_alpha   90.00
_cell.angle_beta   90.00
_cell.angle_gamma   90.00
#
_symmetry.space_group_name_H-M   'P 1'
#
loop_
_entity.id
_entity.type
_entity.pdbx_description
1 polymer ?
#
loop_
_entity_poly.entity_id
_entity_poly.type
_entity_poly.pdbx_seq_one_letter_code
_entity_poly.pdbx_strand_id
1 'polypeptide(L)'
;MLQPDVVIVGAGAAGLTLAHQLCAPADGAPVSVVLVDAPAGPLRPPPRTWCFWEAAGGAYDDVLSASWGRLRVTGPDGAETVTCSDPFRYKMLRSDAFEQLVQRRLSRAAGFRRLEATVTAVGDASGGGGRVVARGARGERILLHGRYVFDSRPPTRLPAARTTLLQHFTGWFVEADRPVFDPATADLMDFRTPQPPQGLSFGYVLPMGPRSALVEYTEFSRTVLDARGYERALRHYTHDVLGIGAHRVTAVERGVIPMTDGRFPVRVGRSVFRIGTAGGATRPSTGYTFAAVQRQSRSIAAQVRGGSRLRVASPYGAWPRAMDAVMLRAVDSGRVEGGEFFSGLFRTVPGERLLRFLDGTSRRYEDILVGLRTPVAPMLRTVVELPFRPKRQAPAGAPPWPIPLAPTRTPPDQETSGP
;
A
#
# COMPACT_ATOMS: atom_id res chain seq x y z
N MET A 1 12.12 4.63 -35.14
CA MET A 1 11.83 3.67 -34.05
C MET A 1 10.33 3.38 -34.09
N LEU A 2 9.93 2.10 -34.05
CA LEU A 2 8.52 1.72 -33.96
C LEU A 2 7.92 2.31 -32.67
N GLN A 3 6.76 2.94 -32.79
CA GLN A 3 6.02 3.48 -31.66
C GLN A 3 5.50 2.31 -30.81
N PRO A 4 5.82 2.22 -29.49
CA PRO A 4 5.34 1.14 -28.65
C PRO A 4 3.81 1.19 -28.49
N ASP A 5 3.19 0.04 -28.23
CA ASP A 5 1.77 -0.04 -27.88
C ASP A 5 1.53 0.65 -26.53
N VAL A 6 2.41 0.42 -25.57
CA VAL A 6 2.24 0.90 -24.20
C VAL A 6 3.51 1.59 -23.70
N VAL A 7 3.34 2.78 -23.12
CA VAL A 7 4.37 3.42 -22.28
C VAL A 7 3.89 3.41 -20.84
N ILE A 8 4.71 2.90 -19.93
CA ILE A 8 4.45 2.88 -18.49
C ILE A 8 5.41 3.84 -17.82
N VAL A 9 4.93 4.71 -16.94
CA VAL A 9 5.73 5.66 -16.17
C VAL A 9 5.78 5.25 -14.71
N GLY A 10 6.99 5.03 -14.21
CA GLY A 10 7.29 4.60 -12.83
C GLY A 10 7.42 3.08 -12.70
N ALA A 11 8.55 2.61 -12.16
CA ALA A 11 8.82 1.19 -11.90
C ALA A 11 8.52 0.76 -10.45
N GLY A 12 7.47 1.31 -9.84
CA GLY A 12 6.96 0.80 -8.56
C GLY A 12 6.12 -0.47 -8.74
N ALA A 13 5.48 -0.93 -7.65
CA ALA A 13 4.60 -2.10 -7.66
C ALA A 13 3.62 -2.10 -8.85
N ALA A 14 2.93 -0.98 -9.10
CA ALA A 14 1.94 -0.87 -10.16
C ALA A 14 2.53 -0.95 -11.57
N GLY A 15 3.59 -0.18 -11.85
CA GLY A 15 4.19 -0.16 -13.18
C GLY A 15 4.88 -1.47 -13.54
N LEU A 16 5.66 -2.05 -12.62
CA LEU A 16 6.31 -3.34 -12.82
C LEU A 16 5.31 -4.48 -12.94
N THR A 17 4.25 -4.48 -12.13
CA THR A 17 3.18 -5.48 -12.26
C THR A 17 2.51 -5.37 -13.62
N LEU A 18 2.15 -4.16 -14.08
CA LEU A 18 1.53 -3.99 -15.39
C LEU A 18 2.46 -4.40 -16.54
N ALA A 19 3.74 -4.02 -16.47
CA ALA A 19 4.74 -4.45 -17.45
C ALA A 19 4.82 -5.99 -17.51
N HIS A 20 4.95 -6.65 -16.36
CA HIS A 20 4.98 -8.10 -16.27
C HIS A 20 3.72 -8.73 -16.88
N GLN A 21 2.54 -8.21 -16.53
CA GLN A 21 1.27 -8.73 -17.03
C GLN A 21 1.09 -8.53 -18.53
N LEU A 22 1.55 -7.43 -19.12
CA LEU A 22 1.48 -7.18 -20.57
C LEU A 22 2.46 -8.05 -21.36
N CYS A 23 3.66 -8.27 -20.82
CA CYS A 23 4.72 -9.03 -21.47
C CYS A 23 4.65 -10.54 -21.20
N ALA A 24 3.76 -11.01 -20.33
CA ALA A 24 3.53 -12.44 -20.10
C ALA A 24 3.13 -13.14 -21.41
N PRO A 25 3.56 -14.40 -21.63
CA PRO A 25 3.13 -15.19 -22.78
C PRO A 25 1.60 -15.25 -22.87
N ALA A 26 1.08 -14.99 -24.06
CA ALA A 26 -0.34 -15.04 -24.36
C ALA A 26 -0.52 -15.30 -25.86
N ASP A 27 -1.71 -15.77 -26.24
CA ASP A 27 -2.06 -15.93 -27.65
C ASP A 27 -2.16 -14.56 -28.35
N GLY A 28 -1.67 -14.49 -29.58
CA GLY A 28 -1.69 -13.28 -30.41
C GLY A 28 -0.35 -12.53 -30.46
N ALA A 29 -0.39 -11.33 -31.04
CA ALA A 29 0.80 -10.51 -31.22
C ALA A 29 1.34 -10.00 -29.86
N PRO A 30 2.67 -10.06 -29.62
CA PRO A 30 3.27 -9.48 -28.42
C PRO A 30 2.98 -7.99 -28.30
N VAL A 31 2.63 -7.54 -27.10
CA VAL A 31 2.47 -6.10 -26.80
C VAL A 31 3.84 -5.47 -26.59
N SER A 32 4.14 -4.42 -27.34
CA SER A 32 5.39 -3.66 -27.16
C SER A 32 5.24 -2.64 -26.01
N VAL A 33 6.12 -2.75 -25.01
CA VAL A 33 6.06 -2.01 -23.75
C VAL A 33 7.37 -1.26 -23.49
N VAL A 34 7.28 0.05 -23.29
CA VAL A 34 8.38 0.86 -22.76
C VAL A 34 8.06 1.26 -21.32
N LEU A 35 8.84 0.77 -20.35
CA LEU A 35 8.77 1.20 -18.95
C LEU A 35 9.82 2.30 -18.71
N VAL A 36 9.37 3.48 -18.33
CA VAL A 36 10.24 4.59 -17.93
C VAL A 36 10.39 4.57 -16.42
N ASP A 37 11.60 4.32 -15.96
CA ASP A 37 11.98 4.36 -14.56
C ASP A 37 12.79 5.61 -14.24
N ALA A 38 12.62 6.14 -13.04
CA ALA A 38 13.41 7.28 -12.59
C ALA A 38 14.85 6.82 -12.25
N PRO A 39 15.86 7.65 -12.52
CA PRO A 39 17.22 7.38 -12.07
C PRO A 39 17.29 7.32 -10.54
N ALA A 40 18.38 6.74 -10.02
CA ALA A 40 18.65 6.74 -8.59
C ALA A 40 18.61 8.17 -8.01
N GLY A 41 18.01 8.31 -6.82
CA GLY A 41 17.80 9.60 -6.17
C GLY A 41 16.38 9.77 -5.63
N PRO A 42 15.92 11.02 -5.36
CA PRO A 42 14.70 11.28 -4.59
C PRO A 42 13.40 10.84 -5.28
N LEU A 43 13.44 10.64 -6.60
CA LEU A 43 12.30 10.12 -7.36
C LEU A 43 12.19 8.59 -7.29
N ARG A 44 13.27 7.91 -6.89
CA ARG A 44 13.29 6.48 -6.66
C ARG A 44 13.16 6.22 -5.16
N PRO A 45 12.03 5.66 -4.72
CA PRO A 45 11.78 5.45 -3.30
C PRO A 45 12.65 4.31 -2.73
N PRO A 46 12.93 4.33 -1.41
CA PRO A 46 13.73 3.28 -0.78
C PRO A 46 13.02 1.91 -0.81
N PRO A 47 13.78 0.81 -0.59
CA PRO A 47 13.21 -0.52 -0.42
C PRO A 47 12.13 -0.53 0.67
N ARG A 48 11.04 -1.25 0.42
CA ARG A 48 9.90 -1.31 1.34
C ARG A 48 9.25 -2.68 1.35
N THR A 49 8.49 -2.92 2.40
CA THR A 49 7.64 -4.10 2.54
C THR A 49 6.27 -3.91 1.90
N TRP A 50 5.77 -4.96 1.25
CA TRP A 50 4.36 -5.10 0.89
C TRP A 50 3.80 -6.36 1.52
N CYS A 51 2.75 -6.17 2.33
CA CYS A 51 1.98 -7.27 2.87
C CYS A 51 0.62 -7.37 2.18
N PHE A 52 0.20 -8.59 1.91
CA PHE A 52 -1.05 -8.91 1.22
C PHE A 52 -1.50 -10.31 1.61
N TRP A 53 -2.75 -10.64 1.33
CA TRP A 53 -3.23 -12.01 1.41
C TRP A 53 -3.76 -12.48 0.08
N GLU A 54 -3.55 -13.75 -0.17
CA GLU A 54 -4.09 -14.51 -1.28
C GLU A 54 -4.20 -15.97 -0.86
N ALA A 55 -4.83 -16.82 -1.67
CA ALA A 55 -4.86 -18.25 -1.40
C ALA A 55 -3.42 -18.82 -1.29
N ALA A 56 -3.27 -20.01 -0.72
CA ALA A 56 -1.98 -20.70 -0.74
C ALA A 56 -1.45 -20.86 -2.19
N GLY A 57 -0.13 -20.73 -2.38
CA GLY A 57 0.47 -20.59 -3.71
C GLY A 57 0.39 -19.15 -4.24
N GLY A 58 1.11 -18.83 -5.31
CA GLY A 58 1.11 -17.47 -5.84
C GLY A 58 2.24 -17.21 -6.82
N ALA A 59 2.09 -16.16 -7.63
CA ALA A 59 3.07 -15.82 -8.66
C ALA A 59 4.41 -15.29 -8.10
N TYR A 60 4.47 -15.01 -6.79
CA TYR A 60 5.60 -14.38 -6.11
C TYR A 60 6.10 -15.18 -4.90
N ASP A 61 5.67 -16.45 -4.76
CA ASP A 61 5.99 -17.27 -3.59
C ASP A 61 7.49 -17.49 -3.43
N ASP A 62 8.22 -17.64 -4.54
CA ASP A 62 9.68 -17.83 -4.57
C ASP A 62 10.49 -16.65 -4.02
N VAL A 63 9.86 -15.50 -3.76
CA VAL A 63 10.53 -14.28 -3.29
C VAL A 63 9.90 -13.70 -2.02
N LEU A 64 9.01 -14.44 -1.37
CA LEU A 64 8.43 -14.01 -0.09
C LEU A 64 9.52 -13.96 0.99
N SER A 65 9.42 -12.95 1.84
CA SER A 65 10.24 -12.83 3.05
C SER A 65 9.66 -13.65 4.19
N ALA A 66 8.33 -13.73 4.27
CA ALA A 66 7.62 -14.54 5.25
C ALA A 66 6.17 -14.77 4.80
N SER A 67 5.54 -15.80 5.36
CA SER A 67 4.12 -16.08 5.18
C SER A 67 3.52 -16.72 6.43
N TRP A 68 2.33 -16.28 6.81
CA TRP A 68 1.65 -16.69 8.04
C TRP A 68 0.27 -17.25 7.73
N GLY A 69 -0.11 -18.29 8.49
CA GLY A 69 -1.46 -18.88 8.49
C GLY A 69 -2.35 -18.40 9.64
N ARG A 70 -1.77 -17.65 10.58
CA ARG A 70 -2.48 -17.11 11.75
C ARG A 70 -2.27 -15.61 11.82
N LEU A 71 -3.34 -14.90 12.15
CA LEU A 71 -3.36 -13.47 12.37
C LEU A 71 -3.81 -13.20 13.79
N ARG A 72 -3.03 -12.43 14.55
CA ARG A 72 -3.41 -11.96 15.88
C ARG A 72 -3.82 -10.50 15.84
N VAL A 73 -4.89 -10.18 16.55
CA VAL A 73 -5.26 -8.81 16.92
C VAL A 73 -5.36 -8.74 18.44
N THR A 74 -4.75 -7.72 19.02
CA THR A 74 -4.74 -7.47 20.46
C THR A 74 -5.49 -6.18 20.75
N GLY A 75 -6.55 -6.28 21.55
CA GLY A 75 -7.38 -5.14 21.93
C GLY A 75 -6.66 -4.14 22.84
N PRO A 76 -7.22 -2.93 23.02
CA PRO A 76 -6.70 -1.95 23.97
C PRO A 76 -6.63 -2.46 25.41
N ASP A 77 -7.51 -3.39 25.77
CA ASP A 77 -7.54 -4.11 27.05
C ASP A 77 -6.53 -5.26 27.15
N GLY A 78 -5.79 -5.54 26.07
CA GLY A 78 -4.85 -6.65 25.95
C GLY A 78 -5.51 -7.99 25.58
N ALA A 79 -6.81 -8.04 25.32
CA ALA A 79 -7.47 -9.26 24.90
C ALA A 79 -7.02 -9.67 23.48
N GLU A 80 -6.52 -10.90 23.34
CA GLU A 80 -6.05 -11.43 22.06
C GLU A 80 -7.16 -12.17 21.31
N THR A 81 -7.22 -11.94 19.99
CA THR A 81 -7.99 -12.76 19.05
C THR A 81 -7.05 -13.31 18.00
N VAL A 82 -6.95 -14.64 17.90
CA VAL A 82 -6.17 -15.33 16.86
C VAL A 82 -7.11 -15.95 15.84
N THR A 83 -6.95 -15.54 14.60
CA THR A 83 -7.77 -15.97 13.46
C THR A 83 -6.93 -16.79 12.50
N CYS A 84 -7.39 -18.00 12.16
CA CYS A 84 -6.83 -18.75 11.04
C CYS A 84 -7.19 -18.03 9.74
N SER A 85 -6.19 -17.81 8.87
CA SER A 85 -6.40 -17.10 7.62
C SER A 85 -6.90 -17.99 6.49
N ASP A 86 -7.03 -19.31 6.69
CA ASP A 86 -7.42 -20.25 5.64
C ASP A 86 -8.74 -19.84 4.93
N PRO A 87 -8.82 -20.02 3.60
CA PRO A 87 -7.80 -20.58 2.69
C PRO A 87 -6.71 -19.57 2.30
N PHE A 88 -6.73 -18.36 2.86
CA PHE A 88 -5.73 -17.33 2.60
C PHE A 88 -4.48 -17.51 3.45
N ARG A 89 -3.37 -16.97 2.94
CA ARG A 89 -2.13 -16.76 3.67
C ARG A 89 -1.81 -15.29 3.67
N TYR A 90 -1.38 -14.75 4.81
CA TYR A 90 -0.79 -13.42 4.84
C TYR A 90 0.67 -13.55 4.42
N LYS A 91 1.09 -12.72 3.49
CA LYS A 91 2.37 -12.83 2.79
C LYS A 91 3.08 -11.50 2.84
N MET A 92 4.38 -11.55 3.09
CA MET A 92 5.28 -10.41 3.08
C MET A 92 6.28 -10.55 1.94
N LEU A 93 6.41 -9.48 1.16
CA LEU A 93 7.34 -9.38 0.06
C LEU A 93 8.11 -8.07 0.15
N ARG A 94 9.43 -8.13 0.00
CA ARG A 94 10.24 -6.92 -0.15
C ARG A 94 10.28 -6.44 -1.61
N SER A 95 10.24 -5.12 -1.79
CA SER A 95 10.11 -4.49 -3.11
C SER A 95 11.31 -4.74 -4.03
N ASP A 96 12.51 -4.89 -3.48
CA ASP A 96 13.74 -5.21 -4.20
C ASP A 96 13.73 -6.66 -4.72
N ALA A 97 13.32 -7.62 -3.89
CA ALA A 97 13.15 -9.01 -4.31
C ALA A 97 12.08 -9.14 -5.42
N PHE A 98 10.97 -8.41 -5.29
CA PHE A 98 9.95 -8.29 -6.35
C PHE A 98 10.52 -7.68 -7.63
N GLU A 99 11.23 -6.56 -7.53
CA GLU A 99 11.82 -5.88 -8.69
C GLU A 99 12.78 -6.81 -9.44
N GLN A 100 13.66 -7.51 -8.72
CA GLN A 100 14.61 -8.46 -9.31
C GLN A 100 13.89 -9.62 -10.00
N LEU A 101 12.86 -10.20 -9.39
CA LEU A 101 12.06 -11.26 -9.99
C LEU A 101 11.40 -10.79 -11.29
N VAL A 102 10.72 -9.66 -11.24
CA VAL A 102 10.03 -9.11 -12.41
C VAL A 102 11.02 -8.73 -13.51
N GLN A 103 12.17 -8.15 -13.17
CA GLN A 103 13.23 -7.84 -14.12
C GLN A 103 13.76 -9.10 -14.81
N ARG A 104 13.99 -10.20 -14.08
CA ARG A 104 14.39 -11.50 -14.67
C ARG A 104 13.31 -12.06 -15.61
N ARG A 105 12.04 -11.88 -15.29
CA ARG A 105 10.93 -12.32 -16.17
C ARG A 105 10.84 -11.46 -17.43
N LEU A 106 10.98 -10.14 -17.29
CA LEU A 106 10.88 -9.17 -18.38
C LEU A 106 12.09 -9.15 -19.30
N SER A 107 13.30 -9.48 -18.84
CA SER A 107 14.50 -9.53 -19.67
C SER A 107 14.43 -10.59 -20.78
N ARG A 108 13.49 -11.52 -20.68
CA ARG A 108 13.23 -12.56 -21.69
C ARG A 108 12.12 -12.18 -22.68
N ALA A 109 11.44 -11.06 -22.47
CA ALA A 109 10.31 -10.63 -23.30
C ALA A 109 10.79 -9.73 -24.45
N ALA A 110 10.63 -10.18 -25.69
CA ALA A 110 11.09 -9.45 -26.89
C ALA A 110 10.46 -8.05 -27.05
N GLY A 111 9.24 -7.85 -26.54
CA GLY A 111 8.51 -6.58 -26.64
C GLY A 111 8.81 -5.59 -25.51
N PHE A 112 9.68 -5.91 -24.55
CA PHE A 112 9.92 -5.06 -23.38
C PHE A 112 11.20 -4.22 -23.51
N ARG A 113 11.09 -2.92 -23.20
CA ARG A 113 12.24 -2.04 -23.01
C ARG A 113 12.10 -1.25 -21.72
N ARG A 114 13.12 -1.28 -20.87
CA ARG A 114 13.26 -0.34 -19.75
C ARG A 114 14.09 0.85 -20.19
N LEU A 115 13.65 2.06 -19.84
CA LEU A 115 14.37 3.30 -20.07
C LEU A 115 14.52 4.01 -18.73
N GLU A 116 15.75 4.37 -18.37
CA GLU A 116 15.99 5.25 -17.24
C GLU A 116 15.89 6.72 -17.70
N ALA A 117 14.91 7.46 -17.18
CA ALA A 117 14.72 8.88 -17.48
C ALA A 117 13.76 9.54 -16.48
N THR A 118 13.95 10.84 -16.22
CA THR A 118 13.03 11.63 -15.40
C THR A 118 11.87 12.16 -16.24
N VAL A 119 10.66 11.64 -16.02
CA VAL A 119 9.46 12.12 -16.71
C VAL A 119 9.01 13.48 -16.19
N THR A 120 8.92 14.46 -17.09
CA THR A 120 8.53 15.84 -16.78
C THR A 120 7.09 16.15 -17.18
N ALA A 121 6.55 15.48 -18.20
CA ALA A 121 5.17 15.66 -18.63
C ALA A 121 4.57 14.39 -19.24
N VAL A 122 3.26 14.21 -19.03
CA VAL A 122 2.46 13.15 -19.62
C VAL A 122 1.15 13.77 -20.13
N GLY A 123 0.70 13.39 -21.32
CA GLY A 123 -0.55 13.91 -21.90
C GLY A 123 -0.93 13.16 -23.18
N ASP A 124 -2.01 13.58 -23.84
CA ASP A 124 -2.36 13.04 -25.16
C ASP A 124 -1.42 13.59 -26.24
N ALA A 125 -1.17 12.80 -27.28
CA ALA A 125 -0.48 13.25 -28.48
C ALA A 125 -1.48 13.86 -29.48
N SER A 126 -1.05 14.87 -30.24
CA SER A 126 -1.88 15.53 -31.27
C SER A 126 -2.33 14.57 -32.37
N GLY A 127 -1.47 13.63 -32.77
CA GLY A 127 -1.75 12.58 -33.76
C GLY A 127 -2.48 11.35 -33.23
N GLY A 128 -3.01 11.39 -32.00
CA GLY A 128 -3.60 10.22 -31.35
C GLY A 128 -2.60 9.40 -30.52
N GLY A 129 -3.11 8.61 -29.57
CA GLY A 129 -2.30 7.97 -28.55
C GLY A 129 -1.89 8.92 -27.41
N GLY A 130 -1.00 8.45 -26.55
CA GLY A 130 -0.42 9.22 -25.45
C GLY A 130 1.03 9.62 -25.72
N ARG A 131 1.48 10.65 -24.99
CA ARG A 131 2.80 11.28 -25.09
C ARG A 131 3.44 11.37 -23.72
N VAL A 132 4.71 10.98 -23.64
CA VAL A 132 5.57 11.14 -22.45
C VAL A 132 6.78 11.98 -22.83
N VAL A 133 7.01 13.05 -22.08
CA VAL A 133 8.23 13.87 -22.18
C VAL A 133 9.10 13.57 -20.98
N ALA A 134 10.35 13.18 -21.24
CA ALA A 134 11.31 12.85 -20.21
C ALA A 134 12.67 13.51 -20.48
N ARG A 135 13.54 13.49 -19.48
CA ARG A 135 14.93 13.91 -19.57
C ARG A 135 15.82 12.71 -19.24
N GLY A 136 16.75 12.39 -20.13
CA GLY A 136 17.76 11.36 -19.90
C GLY A 136 18.87 11.84 -18.97
N ALA A 137 19.84 10.95 -18.71
CA ALA A 137 20.93 11.20 -17.77
C ALA A 137 21.81 12.41 -18.16
N ARG A 138 21.93 12.72 -19.45
CA ARG A 138 22.72 13.86 -19.96
C ARG A 138 21.85 15.11 -20.17
N GLY A 139 20.63 15.12 -19.63
CA GLY A 139 19.67 16.22 -19.76
C GLY A 139 18.96 16.28 -21.11
N GLU A 140 19.26 15.35 -22.01
CA GLU A 140 18.67 15.25 -23.33
C GLU A 140 17.16 15.02 -23.23
N ARG A 141 16.41 15.71 -24.10
CA ARG A 141 14.96 15.56 -24.14
C ARG A 141 14.59 14.28 -24.86
N ILE A 142 13.87 13.41 -24.16
CA ILE A 142 13.33 12.17 -24.71
C ILE A 142 11.81 12.34 -24.90
N LEU A 143 11.34 11.99 -26.10
CA LEU A 143 9.93 12.01 -26.44
C LEU A 143 9.49 10.59 -26.77
N LEU A 144 8.53 10.07 -26.00
CA LEU A 144 7.91 8.77 -26.25
C LEU A 144 6.45 8.96 -26.63
N HIS A 145 6.02 8.21 -27.63
CA HIS A 145 4.63 8.10 -28.02
C HIS A 145 4.20 6.64 -27.84
N GLY A 146 2.96 6.41 -27.46
CA GLY A 146 2.40 5.06 -27.42
C GLY A 146 0.90 5.06 -27.62
N ARG A 147 0.32 3.92 -27.99
CA ARG A 147 -1.15 3.80 -28.11
C ARG A 147 -1.81 4.10 -26.76
N TYR A 148 -1.24 3.62 -25.66
CA TYR A 148 -1.66 3.94 -24.30
C TYR A 148 -0.48 4.36 -23.42
N VAL A 149 -0.73 5.27 -22.48
CA VAL A 149 0.20 5.64 -21.43
C VAL A 149 -0.40 5.36 -20.07
N PHE A 150 0.33 4.63 -19.23
CA PHE A 150 -0.05 4.38 -17.83
C PHE A 150 0.94 5.06 -16.89
N ASP A 151 0.46 6.00 -16.09
CA ASP A 151 1.25 6.74 -15.11
C ASP A 151 0.98 6.19 -13.70
N SER A 152 2.01 5.60 -13.10
CA SER A 152 1.96 5.05 -11.74
C SER A 152 2.58 5.97 -10.70
N ARG A 153 3.12 7.13 -11.12
CA ARG A 153 3.78 8.05 -10.20
C ARG A 153 2.81 8.53 -9.13
N PRO A 154 3.26 8.70 -7.89
CA PRO A 154 2.40 9.20 -6.84
C PRO A 154 1.81 10.57 -7.22
N PRO A 155 0.51 10.81 -6.95
CA PRO A 155 -0.16 12.03 -7.37
C PRO A 155 0.32 13.19 -6.51
N THR A 156 0.73 14.32 -7.11
CA THR A 156 1.26 15.51 -6.42
C THR A 156 0.28 16.15 -5.43
N ARG A 157 -1.02 15.94 -5.64
CA ARG A 157 -2.10 16.35 -4.74
C ARG A 157 -3.14 15.25 -4.64
N LEU A 158 -3.67 15.04 -3.45
CA LEU A 158 -4.82 14.17 -3.25
C LEU A 158 -6.10 14.81 -3.82
N PRO A 159 -7.04 14.01 -4.33
CA PRO A 159 -8.34 14.53 -4.76
C PRO A 159 -9.12 15.12 -3.58
N ALA A 160 -10.02 16.07 -3.87
CA ALA A 160 -10.92 16.62 -2.86
C ALA A 160 -11.80 15.52 -2.25
N ALA A 161 -11.90 15.55 -0.93
CA ALA A 161 -12.48 14.48 -0.12
C ALA A 161 -13.25 15.07 1.07
N ARG A 162 -14.20 14.32 1.62
CA ARG A 162 -14.87 14.71 2.87
C ARG A 162 -13.99 14.38 4.07
N THR A 163 -13.26 13.27 3.98
CA THR A 163 -12.33 12.81 5.01
C THR A 163 -11.00 12.45 4.36
N THR A 164 -9.91 12.89 4.96
CA THR A 164 -8.55 12.44 4.62
C THR A 164 -7.77 12.25 5.91
N LEU A 165 -7.39 10.99 6.16
CA LEU A 165 -6.40 10.60 7.14
C LEU A 165 -5.15 10.10 6.39
N LEU A 166 -4.07 9.92 7.12
CA LEU A 166 -2.86 9.27 6.66
C LEU A 166 -2.66 8.03 7.52
N GLN A 167 -2.43 6.89 6.89
CA GLN A 167 -1.78 5.76 7.54
C GLN A 167 -0.29 5.98 7.41
N HIS A 168 0.35 6.40 8.49
CA HIS A 168 1.79 6.65 8.54
C HIS A 168 2.45 5.72 9.53
N PHE A 169 3.67 5.32 9.22
CA PHE A 169 4.36 4.29 9.98
C PHE A 169 5.87 4.41 9.92
N THR A 170 6.52 3.91 10.97
CA THR A 170 7.94 3.57 10.98
C THR A 170 8.08 2.14 11.51
N GLY A 171 8.81 1.32 10.76
CA GLY A 171 9.11 -0.06 11.10
C GLY A 171 10.60 -0.26 11.38
N TRP A 172 10.91 -1.05 12.41
CA TRP A 172 12.24 -1.55 12.72
C TRP A 172 12.33 -3.02 12.37
N PHE A 173 13.29 -3.36 11.52
CA PHE A 173 13.75 -4.74 11.39
C PHE A 173 14.65 -5.01 12.59
N VAL A 174 14.24 -5.94 13.45
CA VAL A 174 14.94 -6.25 14.70
C VAL A 174 15.47 -7.66 14.68
N GLU A 175 16.65 -7.84 15.29
CA GLU A 175 17.24 -9.13 15.65
C GLU A 175 17.38 -9.18 17.17
N ALA A 176 16.63 -10.06 17.81
CA ALA A 176 16.62 -10.25 19.26
C ALA A 176 17.60 -11.34 19.71
N ASP A 177 18.16 -11.19 20.91
CA ASP A 177 19.13 -12.15 21.46
C ASP A 177 18.49 -13.50 21.83
N ARG A 178 17.17 -13.54 22.01
CA ARG A 178 16.40 -14.74 22.41
C ARG A 178 15.24 -15.00 21.44
N PRO A 179 14.78 -16.25 21.29
CA PRO A 179 13.70 -16.60 20.38
C PRO A 179 12.34 -16.12 20.94
N VAL A 180 12.04 -14.83 20.78
CA VAL A 180 10.87 -14.16 21.38
C VAL A 180 9.68 -14.02 20.41
N PHE A 181 9.86 -14.34 19.13
CA PHE A 181 8.80 -14.24 18.12
C PHE A 181 8.24 -15.61 17.74
N ASP A 182 6.95 -15.67 17.42
CA ASP A 182 6.26 -16.84 16.86
C ASP A 182 6.22 -16.75 15.31
N PRO A 183 7.03 -17.51 14.57
CA PRO A 183 7.09 -17.42 13.11
C PRO A 183 5.79 -17.82 12.39
N ALA A 184 4.86 -18.48 13.08
CA ALA A 184 3.61 -18.94 12.48
C ALA A 184 2.47 -17.92 12.55
N THR A 185 2.64 -16.83 13.31
CA THR A 185 1.59 -15.82 13.55
C THR A 185 2.09 -14.43 13.24
N ALA A 186 1.33 -13.68 12.44
CA ALA A 186 1.54 -12.25 12.28
C ALA A 186 0.63 -11.49 13.26
N ASP A 187 1.20 -10.57 14.03
CA ASP A 187 0.45 -9.59 14.81
C ASP A 187 0.04 -8.46 13.88
N LEU A 188 -1.22 -8.51 13.43
CA LEU A 188 -1.74 -7.59 12.43
C LEU A 188 -2.08 -6.23 13.06
N MET A 189 -2.61 -6.24 14.28
CA MET A 189 -2.96 -5.01 15.00
C MET A 189 -2.83 -5.24 16.50
N ASP A 190 -1.91 -4.54 17.14
CA ASP A 190 -1.82 -4.47 18.60
C ASP A 190 -2.17 -3.05 19.06
N PHE A 191 -3.35 -2.89 19.67
CA PHE A 191 -3.88 -1.60 20.09
C PHE A 191 -3.43 -1.14 21.47
N ARG A 192 -2.49 -1.87 22.10
CA ARG A 192 -1.89 -1.45 23.38
C ARG A 192 -0.90 -0.28 23.25
N THR A 193 -0.68 0.23 22.04
CA THR A 193 0.07 1.47 21.83
C THR A 193 -0.68 2.69 22.38
N PRO A 194 0.02 3.74 22.83
CA PRO A 194 -0.61 5.00 23.21
C PRO A 194 -1.41 5.58 22.04
N GLN A 195 -2.72 5.76 22.25
CA GLN A 195 -3.63 6.22 21.20
C GLN A 195 -3.52 7.74 20.99
N PRO A 196 -3.55 8.23 19.74
CA PRO A 196 -3.58 9.67 19.47
C PRO A 196 -4.94 10.27 19.88
N PRO A 197 -5.03 11.59 20.12
CA PRO A 197 -6.30 12.23 20.47
C PRO A 197 -7.39 12.12 19.39
N GLN A 198 -7.00 11.95 18.12
CA GLN A 198 -7.90 11.75 17.00
C GLN A 198 -7.32 10.70 16.05
N GLY A 199 -8.11 9.69 15.72
CA GLY A 199 -7.69 8.57 14.89
C GLY A 199 -7.43 7.32 15.74
N LEU A 200 -6.37 6.58 15.40
CA LEU A 200 -5.91 5.43 16.20
C LEU A 200 -4.44 5.12 15.91
N SER A 201 -3.78 4.43 16.84
CA SER A 201 -2.45 3.85 16.63
C SER A 201 -2.47 2.36 16.94
N PHE A 202 -1.52 1.62 16.37
CA PHE A 202 -1.34 0.21 16.65
C PHE A 202 0.05 -0.26 16.24
N GLY A 203 0.47 -1.36 16.83
CA GLY A 203 1.67 -2.07 16.44
C GLY A 203 1.41 -3.19 15.43
N TYR A 204 2.36 -3.41 14.53
CA TYR A 204 2.52 -4.63 13.76
C TYR A 204 3.75 -5.38 14.25
N VAL A 205 3.66 -6.71 14.35
CA VAL A 205 4.83 -7.59 14.47
C VAL A 205 4.72 -8.66 13.40
N LEU A 206 5.69 -8.66 12.49
CA LEU A 206 5.78 -9.60 11.37
C LEU A 206 7.05 -10.45 11.52
N PRO A 207 6.98 -11.60 12.22
CA PRO A 207 8.11 -12.49 12.43
C PRO A 207 8.59 -13.14 11.13
N MET A 208 9.89 -12.99 10.83
CA MET A 208 10.58 -13.71 9.74
C MET A 208 11.36 -14.92 10.25
N GLY A 209 11.49 -15.03 11.58
CA GLY A 209 12.10 -16.14 12.29
C GLY A 209 11.85 -16.00 13.79
N PRO A 210 12.35 -16.94 14.62
CA PRO A 210 12.10 -16.89 16.06
C PRO A 210 12.81 -15.70 16.74
N ARG A 211 13.85 -15.15 16.12
CA ARG A 211 14.66 -14.03 16.62
C ARG A 211 14.56 -12.76 15.77
N SER A 212 13.92 -12.83 14.61
CA SER A 212 13.88 -11.73 13.64
C SER A 212 12.46 -11.36 13.27
N ALA A 213 12.15 -10.07 13.28
CA ALA A 213 10.84 -9.55 12.92
C ALA A 213 10.93 -8.13 12.36
N LEU A 214 9.92 -7.74 11.58
CA LEU A 214 9.58 -6.33 11.43
C LEU A 214 8.63 -5.95 12.58
N VAL A 215 9.05 -5.00 13.42
CA VAL A 215 8.23 -4.38 14.46
C VAL A 215 7.91 -2.95 14.03
N GLU A 216 6.64 -2.65 13.79
CA GLU A 216 6.22 -1.38 13.21
C GLU A 216 5.17 -0.68 14.08
N TYR A 217 5.35 0.63 14.27
CA TYR A 217 4.32 1.51 14.80
C TYR A 217 3.58 2.15 13.63
N THR A 218 2.26 2.01 13.61
CA THR A 218 1.37 2.60 12.62
C THR A 218 0.35 3.49 13.29
N GLU A 219 0.03 4.62 12.66
CA GLU A 219 -1.00 5.52 13.14
C GLU A 219 -1.86 6.05 11.98
N PHE A 220 -3.16 6.12 12.24
CA PHE A 220 -4.13 6.78 11.37
C PHE A 220 -4.43 8.15 11.96
N SER A 221 -3.88 9.20 11.38
CA SER A 221 -4.17 10.57 11.82
C SER A 221 -4.01 11.56 10.68
N ARG A 222 -4.36 12.83 10.91
CA ARG A 222 -4.31 13.87 9.85
C ARG A 222 -2.88 14.34 9.54
N THR A 223 -1.96 14.15 10.48
CA THR A 223 -0.60 14.67 10.41
C THR A 223 0.36 13.57 10.83
N VAL A 224 1.45 13.41 10.09
CA VAL A 224 2.50 12.45 10.44
C VAL A 224 3.24 12.86 11.71
N LEU A 225 3.77 11.89 12.44
CA LEU A 225 4.70 12.20 13.54
C LEU A 225 6.04 12.73 13.01
N ASP A 226 6.75 13.45 13.87
CA ASP A 226 8.16 13.75 13.65
C ASP A 226 9.05 12.54 13.98
N ALA A 227 10.34 12.61 13.61
CA ALA A 227 11.26 11.50 13.80
C ALA A 227 11.37 11.06 15.27
N ARG A 228 11.34 12.02 16.21
CA ARG A 228 11.39 11.74 17.65
C ARG A 228 10.11 11.08 18.15
N GLY A 229 8.95 11.45 17.60
CA GLY A 229 7.66 10.83 17.88
C GLY A 229 7.64 9.36 17.53
N TYR A 230 8.08 9.00 16.32
CA TYR A 230 8.19 7.59 15.92
C TYR A 230 9.18 6.81 16.78
N GLU A 231 10.35 7.40 17.10
CA GLU A 231 11.34 6.73 17.94
C GLU A 231 10.80 6.46 19.34
N ARG A 232 10.14 7.43 19.99
CA ARG A 232 9.50 7.20 21.29
C ARG A 232 8.44 6.11 21.22
N ALA A 233 7.59 6.13 20.21
CA ALA A 233 6.53 5.14 20.03
C ALA A 233 7.09 3.73 19.84
N LEU A 234 8.14 3.56 19.02
CA LEU A 234 8.78 2.26 18.80
C LEU A 234 9.56 1.76 20.01
N ARG A 235 10.24 2.64 20.75
CA ARG A 235 10.91 2.26 22.02
C ARG A 235 9.90 1.79 23.05
N HIS A 236 8.81 2.53 23.23
CA HIS A 236 7.72 2.13 24.11
C HIS A 236 7.12 0.78 23.68
N TYR A 237 6.82 0.61 22.39
CA TYR A 237 6.22 -0.61 21.90
C TYR A 237 7.14 -1.83 22.04
N THR A 238 8.42 -1.70 21.68
CA THR A 238 9.40 -2.80 21.81
C THR A 238 9.73 -3.15 23.26
N HIS A 239 9.85 -2.16 24.14
CA HIS A 239 10.27 -2.35 25.53
C HIS A 239 9.08 -2.61 26.48
N ASP A 240 8.12 -1.69 26.53
CA ASP A 240 7.06 -1.70 27.55
C ASP A 240 5.88 -2.60 27.16
N VAL A 241 5.58 -2.70 25.86
CA VAL A 241 4.42 -3.48 25.38
C VAL A 241 4.82 -4.91 25.01
N LEU A 242 5.83 -5.07 24.17
CA LEU A 242 6.27 -6.39 23.68
C LEU A 242 7.28 -7.07 24.60
N GLY A 243 8.11 -6.30 25.33
CA GLY A 243 9.13 -6.85 26.21
C GLY A 243 10.17 -7.73 25.50
N ILE A 244 10.54 -7.40 24.25
CA ILE A 244 11.43 -8.26 23.43
C ILE A 244 12.87 -8.36 23.96
N GLY A 245 13.22 -7.57 24.97
CA GLY A 245 14.55 -7.54 25.58
C GLY A 245 15.61 -6.89 24.70
N ALA A 246 16.87 -7.26 24.92
CA ALA A 246 18.00 -6.80 24.11
C ALA A 246 17.83 -7.24 22.65
N HIS A 247 17.95 -6.27 21.75
CA HIS A 247 17.80 -6.46 20.32
C HIS A 247 18.59 -5.41 19.55
N ARG A 248 18.92 -5.72 18.30
CA ARG A 248 19.57 -4.81 17.36
C ARG A 248 18.61 -4.46 16.23
N VAL A 249 18.48 -3.16 15.93
CA VAL A 249 17.78 -2.69 14.73
C VAL A 249 18.72 -2.81 13.52
N THR A 250 18.37 -3.67 12.55
CA THR A 250 19.19 -3.93 11.35
C THR A 250 18.80 -3.07 10.16
N ALA A 251 17.55 -2.63 10.10
CA ALA A 251 17.06 -1.71 9.09
C ALA A 251 15.83 -0.95 9.61
N VAL A 252 15.54 0.19 8.98
CA VAL A 252 14.35 1.01 9.27
C VAL A 252 13.60 1.24 7.98
N GLU A 253 12.28 1.07 8.00
CA GLU A 253 11.41 1.49 6.90
C GLU A 253 10.34 2.47 7.37
N ARG A 254 9.86 3.29 6.43
CA ARG A 254 8.85 4.33 6.70
C ARG A 254 7.90 4.44 5.52
N GLY A 255 6.66 4.76 5.82
CA GLY A 255 5.66 4.97 4.78
C GLY A 255 4.55 5.90 5.21
N VAL A 256 3.92 6.48 4.20
CA VAL A 256 2.71 7.29 4.33
C VAL A 256 1.77 6.82 3.23
N ILE A 257 0.57 6.39 3.62
CA ILE A 257 -0.46 5.90 2.73
C ILE A 257 -1.69 6.80 2.92
N PRO A 258 -2.17 7.47 1.86
CA PRO A 258 -3.34 8.32 1.97
C PRO A 258 -4.61 7.47 2.18
N MET A 259 -5.37 7.80 3.22
CA MET A 259 -6.65 7.18 3.56
C MET A 259 -7.78 8.20 3.32
N THR A 260 -8.44 8.13 2.16
CA THR A 260 -9.33 9.21 1.71
C THR A 260 -10.53 8.72 0.91
N ASP A 261 -11.71 9.34 1.14
CA ASP A 261 -12.90 9.11 0.30
C ASP A 261 -12.89 9.93 -1.01
N GLY A 262 -11.77 10.62 -1.28
CA GLY A 262 -11.53 11.33 -2.53
C GLY A 262 -11.45 10.38 -3.73
N ARG A 263 -11.99 10.83 -4.87
CA ARG A 263 -12.02 10.01 -6.09
C ARG A 263 -10.79 10.27 -6.96
N PHE A 264 -9.90 9.28 -7.02
CA PHE A 264 -8.75 9.31 -7.92
C PHE A 264 -9.20 9.12 -9.37
N PRO A 265 -8.88 10.05 -10.29
CA PRO A 265 -9.25 9.91 -11.69
C PRO A 265 -8.36 8.87 -12.37
N VAL A 266 -8.97 7.80 -12.86
CA VAL A 266 -8.28 6.70 -13.54
C VAL A 266 -7.91 7.08 -14.97
N ARG A 267 -8.79 7.78 -15.70
CA ARG A 267 -8.52 8.25 -17.07
C ARG A 267 -8.37 9.76 -17.05
N VAL A 268 -7.21 10.24 -17.49
CA VAL A 268 -6.81 11.66 -17.41
C VAL A 268 -6.53 12.26 -18.79
N GLY A 269 -6.62 11.43 -19.83
CA GLY A 269 -6.60 11.82 -21.23
C GLY A 269 -7.36 10.80 -22.08
N ARG A 270 -7.38 11.01 -23.39
CA ARG A 270 -7.94 10.05 -24.36
C ARG A 270 -7.21 8.71 -24.28
N SER A 271 -5.90 8.75 -24.12
CA SER A 271 -5.01 7.57 -24.11
C SER A 271 -4.12 7.49 -22.87
N VAL A 272 -4.36 8.35 -21.87
CA VAL A 272 -3.56 8.45 -20.65
C VAL A 272 -4.37 8.00 -19.43
N PHE A 273 -3.81 7.08 -18.68
CA PHE A 273 -4.43 6.45 -17.51
C PHE A 273 -3.51 6.49 -16.30
N ARG A 274 -4.08 6.60 -15.11
CA ARG A 274 -3.39 6.44 -13.83
C ARG A 274 -3.63 5.04 -13.29
N ILE A 275 -2.59 4.44 -12.71
CA ILE A 275 -2.62 3.09 -12.11
C ILE A 275 -2.02 3.10 -10.70
N GLY A 276 -2.20 2.02 -9.96
CA GLY A 276 -1.75 1.96 -8.56
C GLY A 276 -2.48 2.96 -7.67
N THR A 277 -1.81 3.49 -6.65
CA THR A 277 -2.39 4.51 -5.76
C THR A 277 -2.91 5.72 -6.53
N ALA A 278 -2.19 6.18 -7.55
CA ALA A 278 -2.63 7.30 -8.40
C ALA A 278 -3.92 6.99 -9.19
N GLY A 279 -4.17 5.71 -9.48
CA GLY A 279 -5.39 5.18 -10.10
C GLY A 279 -6.43 4.65 -9.11
N GLY A 280 -6.28 4.92 -7.80
CA GLY A 280 -7.23 4.50 -6.77
C GLY A 280 -7.18 3.00 -6.42
N ALA A 281 -6.04 2.34 -6.59
CA ALA A 281 -5.84 0.96 -6.17
C ALA A 281 -5.56 0.80 -4.67
N THR A 282 -5.27 1.88 -3.95
CA THR A 282 -5.17 1.86 -2.49
C THR A 282 -6.57 1.87 -1.90
N ARG A 283 -6.88 0.88 -1.06
CA ARG A 283 -8.14 0.88 -0.33
C ARG A 283 -8.19 2.02 0.68
N PRO A 284 -9.22 2.87 0.66
CA PRO A 284 -9.26 4.05 1.53
C PRO A 284 -9.18 3.77 3.03
N SER A 285 -9.82 2.71 3.53
CA SER A 285 -9.99 2.44 4.97
C SER A 285 -8.89 1.56 5.59
N THR A 286 -8.05 0.92 4.79
CA THR A 286 -7.07 -0.09 5.26
C THR A 286 -5.68 0.04 4.65
N GLY A 287 -5.51 0.87 3.61
CA GLY A 287 -4.23 1.05 2.93
C GLY A 287 -3.80 -0.11 2.01
N TYR A 288 -4.50 -1.26 2.02
CA TYR A 288 -4.17 -2.39 1.14
C TYR A 288 -4.17 -1.98 -0.33
N THR A 289 -3.04 -2.19 -1.00
CA THR A 289 -2.80 -1.70 -2.37
C THR A 289 -2.27 -2.79 -3.29
N PHE A 290 -1.39 -3.68 -2.81
CA PHE A 290 -0.66 -4.62 -3.66
C PHE A 290 -1.60 -5.60 -4.39
N ALA A 291 -2.52 -6.26 -3.68
CA ALA A 291 -3.48 -7.18 -4.29
C ALA A 291 -4.39 -6.49 -5.33
N ALA A 292 -4.87 -5.28 -5.04
CA ALA A 292 -5.66 -4.48 -5.96
C ALA A 292 -4.87 -4.06 -7.21
N VAL A 293 -3.58 -3.75 -7.07
CA VAL A 293 -2.66 -3.52 -8.19
C VAL A 293 -2.54 -4.75 -9.09
N GLN A 294 -2.45 -5.95 -8.51
CA GLN A 294 -2.42 -7.20 -9.28
C GLN A 294 -3.71 -7.38 -10.10
N ARG A 295 -4.89 -7.20 -9.47
CA ARG A 295 -6.18 -7.28 -10.15
C ARG A 295 -6.33 -6.22 -11.25
N GLN A 296 -5.97 -4.97 -10.95
CA GLN A 296 -6.02 -3.86 -11.90
C GLN A 296 -5.14 -4.15 -13.12
N SER A 297 -3.91 -4.60 -12.90
CA SER A 297 -2.95 -4.87 -13.98
C SER A 297 -3.38 -6.02 -14.87
N ARG A 298 -3.91 -7.12 -14.31
CA ARG A 298 -4.48 -8.23 -15.09
C ARG A 298 -5.63 -7.78 -15.98
N SER A 299 -6.56 -7.00 -15.43
CA SER A 299 -7.69 -6.47 -16.20
C SER A 299 -7.24 -5.56 -17.34
N ILE A 300 -6.27 -4.67 -17.09
CA ILE A 300 -5.71 -3.80 -18.12
C ILE A 300 -5.02 -4.63 -19.21
N ALA A 301 -4.17 -5.57 -18.85
CA ALA A 301 -3.43 -6.38 -19.82
C ALA A 301 -4.36 -7.20 -20.72
N ALA A 302 -5.42 -7.80 -20.16
CA ALA A 302 -6.43 -8.52 -20.92
C ALA A 302 -7.15 -7.61 -21.94
N GLN A 303 -7.54 -6.40 -21.54
CA GLN A 303 -8.21 -5.45 -22.43
C GLN A 303 -7.29 -4.92 -23.54
N VAL A 304 -6.01 -4.67 -23.23
CA VAL A 304 -5.02 -4.23 -24.23
C VAL A 304 -4.83 -5.30 -25.30
N ARG A 305 -4.68 -6.58 -24.89
CA ARG A 305 -4.53 -7.71 -25.83
C ARG A 305 -5.78 -7.95 -26.66
N GLY A 306 -6.96 -7.82 -26.06
CA GLY A 306 -8.23 -7.98 -26.76
C GLY A 306 -8.55 -6.90 -27.80
N GLY A 307 -7.68 -5.90 -27.99
CA GLY A 307 -7.78 -4.87 -29.04
C GLY A 307 -8.91 -3.84 -28.86
N SER A 308 -9.86 -4.12 -27.97
CA SER A 308 -11.02 -3.29 -27.66
C SER A 308 -10.64 -1.93 -27.08
N ARG A 309 -11.55 -0.97 -27.14
CA ARG A 309 -11.37 0.34 -26.50
C ARG A 309 -11.17 0.16 -25.00
N LEU A 310 -9.98 0.51 -24.51
CA LEU A 310 -9.61 0.36 -23.11
C LEU A 310 -10.56 1.12 -22.17
N ARG A 311 -11.16 0.38 -21.23
CA ARG A 311 -12.01 0.86 -20.15
C ARG A 311 -11.41 0.42 -18.81
N VAL A 312 -10.48 1.23 -18.31
CA VAL A 312 -9.90 0.99 -16.99
C VAL A 312 -10.90 1.43 -15.92
N ALA A 313 -11.44 0.46 -15.19
CA ALA A 313 -12.31 0.74 -14.05
C ALA A 313 -11.49 1.09 -12.80
N SER A 314 -12.11 1.80 -11.86
CA SER A 314 -11.55 1.91 -10.51
C SER A 314 -11.48 0.50 -9.89
N PRO A 315 -10.37 0.14 -9.21
CA PRO A 315 -10.22 -1.19 -8.59
C PRO A 315 -11.32 -1.54 -7.59
N TYR A 316 -11.95 -0.53 -7.01
CA TYR A 316 -13.07 -0.66 -6.08
C TYR A 316 -14.36 -0.13 -6.70
N GLY A 317 -15.49 -0.80 -6.46
CA GLY A 317 -16.81 -0.34 -6.89
C GLY A 317 -17.32 0.87 -6.09
N ALA A 318 -18.50 1.38 -6.44
CA ALA A 318 -19.14 2.45 -5.67
C ALA A 318 -19.50 2.04 -4.24
N TRP A 319 -19.91 0.78 -4.06
CA TRP A 319 -20.34 0.25 -2.77
C TRP A 319 -19.21 0.11 -1.74
N PRO A 320 -18.08 -0.60 -2.00
CA PRO A 320 -16.97 -0.65 -1.04
C PRO A 320 -16.43 0.74 -0.68
N ARG A 321 -16.30 1.64 -1.67
CA ARG A 321 -15.86 3.02 -1.41
C ARG A 321 -16.83 3.81 -0.52
N ALA A 322 -18.14 3.54 -0.60
CA ALA A 322 -19.10 4.19 0.28
C ALA A 322 -18.93 3.71 1.72
N MET A 323 -18.77 2.40 1.92
CA MET A 323 -18.47 1.81 3.23
C MET A 323 -17.16 2.35 3.81
N ASP A 324 -16.11 2.42 3.01
CA ASP A 324 -14.82 2.97 3.43
C ASP A 324 -14.94 4.45 3.82
N ALA A 325 -15.73 5.24 3.10
CA ALA A 325 -15.96 6.65 3.42
C ALA A 325 -16.68 6.83 4.77
N VAL A 326 -17.64 5.95 5.09
CA VAL A 326 -18.34 5.94 6.37
C VAL A 326 -17.36 5.58 7.50
N MET A 327 -16.60 4.49 7.34
CA MET A 327 -15.63 4.05 8.34
C MET A 327 -14.57 5.13 8.60
N LEU A 328 -13.97 5.70 7.55
CA LEU A 328 -12.98 6.77 7.68
C LEU A 328 -13.54 7.96 8.43
N ARG A 329 -14.77 8.37 8.11
CA ARG A 329 -15.41 9.50 8.78
C ARG A 329 -15.74 9.19 10.24
N ALA A 330 -16.18 7.97 10.54
CA ALA A 330 -16.50 7.57 11.91
C ALA A 330 -15.26 7.64 12.81
N VAL A 331 -14.11 7.14 12.33
CA VAL A 331 -12.81 7.24 13.02
C VAL A 331 -12.34 8.69 13.12
N ASP A 332 -12.30 9.43 12.01
CA ASP A 332 -11.82 10.84 11.99
C ASP A 332 -12.64 11.77 12.90
N SER A 333 -13.93 11.46 13.11
CA SER A 333 -14.80 12.26 13.97
C SER A 333 -14.82 11.82 15.43
N GLY A 334 -14.07 10.78 15.81
CA GLY A 334 -14.09 10.22 17.16
C GLY A 334 -15.43 9.59 17.54
N ARG A 335 -16.26 9.21 16.55
CA ARG A 335 -17.55 8.54 16.80
C ARG A 335 -17.39 7.06 17.13
N VAL A 336 -16.25 6.52 16.73
CA VAL A 336 -15.89 5.12 16.87
C VAL A 336 -14.44 5.09 17.31
N GLU A 337 -14.21 4.46 18.46
CA GLU A 337 -12.86 4.15 18.94
C GLU A 337 -12.26 3.08 18.05
N GLY A 338 -11.15 3.41 17.39
CA GLY A 338 -10.55 2.59 16.35
C GLY A 338 -10.12 1.20 16.83
N GLY A 339 -9.44 1.14 17.98
CA GLY A 339 -8.95 -0.12 18.54
C GLY A 339 -10.07 -1.09 18.90
N GLU A 340 -11.12 -0.59 19.56
CA GLU A 340 -12.32 -1.39 19.88
C GLU A 340 -13.06 -1.84 18.62
N PHE A 341 -13.17 -0.96 17.62
CA PHE A 341 -13.82 -1.27 16.35
C PHE A 341 -13.14 -2.44 15.62
N PHE A 342 -11.83 -2.37 15.42
CA PHE A 342 -11.10 -3.41 14.70
C PHE A 342 -11.02 -4.70 15.52
N SER A 343 -10.72 -4.63 16.81
CA SER A 343 -10.68 -5.81 17.69
C SER A 343 -12.03 -6.53 17.73
N GLY A 344 -13.13 -5.77 17.82
CA GLY A 344 -14.49 -6.29 17.77
C GLY A 344 -14.81 -6.99 16.44
N LEU A 345 -14.36 -6.44 15.30
CA LEU A 345 -14.54 -7.08 14.00
C LEU A 345 -13.81 -8.43 13.91
N PHE A 346 -12.54 -8.49 14.31
CA PHE A 346 -11.77 -9.74 14.28
C PHE A 346 -12.35 -10.80 15.22
N ARG A 347 -12.89 -10.39 16.37
CA ARG A 347 -13.53 -11.28 17.34
C ARG A 347 -14.87 -11.85 16.88
N THR A 348 -15.64 -11.10 16.09
CA THR A 348 -17.06 -11.43 15.81
C THR A 348 -17.34 -11.81 14.36
N VAL A 349 -16.44 -11.52 13.43
CA VAL A 349 -16.60 -11.84 12.00
C VAL A 349 -15.70 -13.04 11.65
N PRO A 350 -16.21 -14.07 10.97
CA PRO A 350 -15.39 -15.17 10.47
C PRO A 350 -14.19 -14.66 9.65
N GLY A 351 -13.00 -15.19 9.93
CA GLY A 351 -11.73 -14.72 9.37
C GLY A 351 -11.73 -14.58 7.85
N GLU A 352 -12.11 -15.63 7.12
CA GLU A 352 -12.19 -15.60 5.66
C GLU A 352 -13.04 -14.43 5.13
N ARG A 353 -14.22 -14.23 5.73
CA ARG A 353 -15.14 -13.15 5.34
C ARG A 353 -14.52 -11.79 5.64
N LEU A 354 -13.87 -11.65 6.79
CA LEU A 354 -13.21 -10.40 7.17
C LEU A 354 -12.05 -10.08 6.22
N LEU A 355 -11.23 -11.06 5.84
CA LEU A 355 -10.11 -10.85 4.91
C LEU A 355 -10.59 -10.47 3.50
N ARG A 356 -11.65 -11.11 2.99
CA ARG A 356 -12.30 -10.67 1.74
C ARG A 356 -12.89 -9.27 1.88
N PHE A 357 -13.51 -8.99 3.03
CA PHE A 357 -14.03 -7.67 3.35
C PHE A 357 -12.94 -6.62 3.40
N LEU A 358 -11.73 -6.90 3.90
CA LEU A 358 -10.60 -5.96 3.97
C LEU A 358 -9.85 -5.80 2.62
N ASP A 359 -9.91 -6.79 1.73
CA ASP A 359 -9.36 -6.71 0.36
C ASP A 359 -10.30 -6.04 -0.63
N GLY A 360 -11.60 -6.06 -0.31
CA GLY A 360 -12.68 -5.46 -1.10
C GLY A 360 -13.17 -6.40 -2.20
N THR A 361 -13.08 -7.70 -1.94
CA THR A 361 -13.52 -8.81 -2.81
C THR A 361 -14.74 -9.54 -2.23
N SER A 362 -15.25 -9.10 -1.10
CA SER A 362 -16.50 -9.55 -0.49
C SER A 362 -17.72 -9.24 -1.36
N ARG A 363 -18.78 -10.04 -1.18
CA ARG A 363 -20.09 -9.80 -1.78
C ARG A 363 -20.86 -8.79 -0.92
N ARG A 364 -21.80 -8.06 -1.53
CA ARG A 364 -22.56 -7.00 -0.84
C ARG A 364 -23.29 -7.47 0.43
N TYR A 365 -23.85 -8.68 0.41
CA TYR A 365 -24.52 -9.23 1.60
C TYR A 365 -23.53 -9.51 2.74
N GLU A 366 -22.28 -9.88 2.42
CA GLU A 366 -21.24 -10.09 3.43
C GLU A 366 -20.82 -8.76 4.04
N ASP A 367 -20.72 -7.70 3.24
CA ASP A 367 -20.43 -6.35 3.74
C ASP A 367 -21.52 -5.87 4.72
N ILE A 368 -22.78 -6.18 4.45
CA ILE A 368 -23.91 -5.88 5.36
C ILE A 368 -23.75 -6.67 6.66
N LEU A 369 -23.47 -7.99 6.58
CA LEU A 369 -23.24 -8.82 7.76
C LEU A 369 -22.06 -8.32 8.61
N VAL A 370 -20.98 -7.85 7.98
CA VAL A 370 -19.86 -7.19 8.67
C VAL A 370 -20.32 -5.89 9.31
N GLY A 371 -21.08 -5.04 8.60
CA GLY A 371 -21.61 -3.80 9.12
C GLY A 371 -22.48 -3.98 10.37
N LEU A 372 -23.27 -5.06 10.45
CA LEU A 372 -24.06 -5.39 11.64
C LEU A 372 -23.22 -5.77 12.87
N ARG A 373 -21.93 -6.05 12.69
CA ARG A 373 -20.97 -6.32 13.78
C ARG A 373 -20.16 -5.10 14.20
N THR A 374 -20.42 -3.95 13.59
CA THR A 374 -19.82 -2.66 13.97
C THR A 374 -20.71 -1.91 14.96
N PRO A 375 -20.22 -0.83 15.60
CA PRO A 375 -21.06 0.10 16.35
C PRO A 375 -22.16 0.73 15.46
N VAL A 376 -23.32 0.08 15.36
CA VAL A 376 -24.35 0.39 14.34
C VAL A 376 -24.86 1.84 14.45
N ALA A 377 -25.17 2.31 15.66
CA ALA A 377 -25.69 3.67 15.86
C ALA A 377 -24.73 4.77 15.38
N PRO A 378 -23.46 4.84 15.81
CA PRO A 378 -22.52 5.85 15.31
C PRO A 378 -22.20 5.70 13.82
N MET A 379 -22.21 4.47 13.29
CA MET A 379 -22.03 4.22 11.85
C MET A 379 -23.22 4.76 11.03
N LEU A 380 -24.46 4.49 11.43
CA LEU A 380 -25.66 5.02 10.77
C LEU A 380 -25.73 6.54 10.84
N ARG A 381 -25.38 7.15 11.98
CA ARG A 381 -25.26 8.61 12.10
C ARG A 381 -24.26 9.16 11.08
N THR A 382 -23.16 8.44 10.87
CA THR A 382 -22.14 8.83 9.88
C THR A 382 -22.65 8.68 8.45
N VAL A 383 -23.42 7.63 8.14
CA VAL A 383 -24.09 7.45 6.82
C VAL A 383 -25.00 8.64 6.50
N VAL A 384 -25.81 9.08 7.46
CA VAL A 384 -26.74 10.21 7.27
C VAL A 384 -25.98 11.54 7.11
N GLU A 385 -24.89 11.74 7.86
CA GLU A 385 -24.09 12.98 7.77
C GLU A 385 -23.34 13.11 6.44
N LEU A 386 -22.78 12.02 5.93
CA LEU A 386 -21.75 12.05 4.89
C LEU A 386 -22.18 12.80 3.59
N PRO A 387 -23.41 12.65 3.06
CA PRO A 387 -23.84 13.38 1.86
C PRO A 387 -23.80 14.90 2.01
N PHE A 388 -24.03 15.43 3.22
CA PHE A 388 -24.09 16.87 3.49
C PHE A 388 -22.73 17.50 3.81
N ARG A 389 -21.67 16.69 3.91
CA ARG A 389 -20.31 17.20 4.16
C ARG A 389 -19.67 17.70 2.87
N PRO A 390 -19.11 18.93 2.87
CA PRO A 390 -18.40 19.45 1.71
C PRO A 390 -17.11 18.67 1.50
N LYS A 391 -16.74 18.45 0.24
CA LYS A 391 -15.42 17.95 -0.12
C LYS A 391 -14.41 19.08 -0.05
N ARG A 392 -13.31 18.87 0.66
CA ARG A 392 -12.22 19.82 0.82
C ARG A 392 -10.95 19.25 0.20
N GLN A 393 -10.08 20.12 -0.27
CA GLN A 393 -8.71 19.74 -0.62
C GLN A 393 -7.97 19.40 0.67
N ALA A 394 -7.12 18.37 0.63
CA ALA A 394 -6.21 18.11 1.73
C ALA A 394 -5.26 19.32 1.91
N PRO A 395 -4.88 19.69 3.15
CA PRO A 395 -3.97 20.80 3.40
C PRO A 395 -2.68 20.66 2.58
N ALA A 396 -2.18 21.78 2.04
CA ALA A 396 -0.89 21.82 1.36
C ALA A 396 0.22 21.64 2.41
N GLY A 397 1.04 20.59 2.29
CA GLY A 397 2.21 20.39 3.14
C GLY A 397 2.41 19.00 3.74
N ALA A 398 1.42 18.11 3.70
CA ALA A 398 1.68 16.69 3.93
C ALA A 398 2.22 16.11 2.61
N PRO A 399 3.51 15.73 2.48
CA PRO A 399 3.88 14.92 1.34
C PRO A 399 3.13 13.57 1.54
N PRO A 400 2.20 13.18 0.65
CA PRO A 400 1.51 11.89 0.72
C PRO A 400 2.45 10.68 0.55
N TRP A 401 3.76 10.90 0.45
CA TRP A 401 4.78 9.93 0.09
C TRP A 401 6.04 10.30 0.86
N PRO A 402 6.77 9.33 1.45
CA PRO A 402 7.96 9.64 2.21
C PRO A 402 8.95 10.41 1.32
N ILE A 403 9.24 11.65 1.69
CA ILE A 403 10.48 12.30 1.26
C ILE A 403 11.58 11.55 1.99
N PRO A 404 12.59 10.99 1.31
CA PRO A 404 13.73 10.41 2.00
C PRO A 404 14.37 11.49 2.88
N LEU A 405 14.17 11.40 4.19
CA LEU A 405 15.01 12.14 5.12
C LEU A 405 16.36 11.43 5.14
N ALA A 406 17.44 12.20 5.15
CA ALA A 406 18.79 11.67 5.29
C ALA A 406 18.84 10.70 6.48
N PRO A 407 19.56 9.57 6.38
CA PRO A 407 19.71 8.65 7.50
C PRO A 407 20.26 9.42 8.70
N THR A 408 19.45 9.55 9.75
CA THR A 408 19.94 9.96 11.06
C THR A 408 20.90 8.88 11.50
N ARG A 409 22.20 9.21 11.58
CA ARG A 409 23.20 8.39 12.25
C ARG A 409 22.65 8.03 13.62
N THR A 410 22.57 6.73 13.90
CA THR A 410 22.41 6.22 15.25
C THR A 410 23.50 6.90 16.11
N PRO A 411 23.17 7.53 17.25
CA PRO A 411 24.22 7.94 18.18
C PRO A 411 24.98 6.68 18.61
N PRO A 412 26.32 6.73 18.79
CA PRO A 412 27.02 5.64 19.42
C PRO A 412 26.42 5.43 20.81
N ASP A 413 26.26 4.16 21.18
CA ASP A 413 25.89 3.73 22.52
C ASP A 413 26.70 4.53 23.54
N GLN A 414 26.03 5.16 24.50
CA GLN A 414 26.71 5.72 25.65
C GLN A 414 27.32 4.53 26.40
N GLU A 415 28.64 4.39 26.28
CA GLU A 415 29.46 3.53 27.12
C GLU A 415 29.04 3.74 28.57
N THR A 416 28.65 2.65 29.20
CA THR A 416 28.57 2.50 30.63
C THR A 416 29.96 2.75 31.21
N SER A 417 30.23 3.99 31.62
CA SER A 417 31.33 4.29 32.53
C SER A 417 30.90 3.93 33.94
N GLY A 418 31.25 2.72 34.37
CA GLY A 418 31.41 2.37 35.79
C GLY A 418 32.91 2.23 36.10
N PRO A 419 33.36 2.56 37.33
CA PRO A 419 34.68 2.14 37.81
C PRO A 419 34.76 0.63 38.01
#